data_AF-A0A1X0CL25-F1
#
_entry.id   AF-A0A1X0CL25-F1
#
_cell.length_a   1.000
_cell.length_b   1.000
_cell.length_c   1.000
_cell.angle_alpha   90.00
_cell.angle_beta   90.00
_cell.angle_gamma   90.00
#
_symmetry.space_group_name_H-M   'P 1'
#
loop_
_entity.id
_entity.type
_entity.pdbx_description
1 polymer ?
#
loop_
_entity_poly.entity_id
_entity_poly.type
_entity_poly.pdbx_seq_one_letter_code
_entity_poly.pdbx_strand_id
1 'polypeptide(L)' 'MNTSGTIRLDSVTYKVDTHRAFEQVLAVSTDDQIIITDLLGEVLAQYTRPAPGITYVGNGRPSGPRPKTGQMSP' A
#
# COMPACT_ATOMS: atom_id res chain seq x y z
N MET A 1 -1.37 -4.64 -9.91
CA MET A 1 -0.79 -4.99 -8.60
C MET A 1 0.72 -4.99 -8.68
N ASN A 2 1.40 -4.61 -7.59
CA ASN A 2 2.85 -4.71 -7.51
C ASN A 2 3.28 -5.80 -6.51
N THR A 3 4.56 -6.11 -6.53
CA THR A 3 5.19 -7.17 -5.74
C THR A 3 5.20 -6.92 -4.22
N SER A 4 4.54 -5.85 -3.74
CA SER A 4 4.65 -5.36 -2.36
C SER A 4 3.30 -5.29 -1.65
N GLY A 5 2.23 -5.83 -2.24
CA GLY A 5 0.91 -5.80 -1.60
C GLY A 5 0.27 -4.42 -1.59
N THR A 6 0.51 -3.63 -2.64
CA THR A 6 -0.10 -2.30 -2.82
C THR A 6 -0.74 -2.18 -4.19
N ILE A 7 -1.69 -1.26 -4.30
CA ILE A 7 -2.28 -0.84 -5.57
C ILE A 7 -2.00 0.65 -5.80
N ARG A 8 -1.97 1.06 -7.06
CA ARG A 8 -1.84 2.47 -7.43
C ARG A 8 -3.13 2.91 -8.13
N LEU A 9 -3.78 3.93 -7.58
CA LEU A 9 -5.00 4.53 -8.12
C LEU A 9 -4.82 6.06 -8.08
N ASP A 10 -5.07 6.73 -9.20
CA ASP A 10 -4.94 8.19 -9.33
C ASP A 10 -3.61 8.76 -8.80
N SER A 11 -2.51 8.09 -9.12
CA SER A 11 -1.15 8.39 -8.64
C SER A 11 -0.91 8.22 -7.14
N VAL A 12 -1.91 7.82 -6.35
CA VAL A 12 -1.77 7.46 -4.93
C VAL A 12 -1.52 5.96 -4.81
N THR A 13 -0.59 5.58 -3.92
CA THR A 13 -0.31 4.17 -3.63
C THR A 13 -0.99 3.78 -2.32
N TYR A 14 -1.89 2.81 -2.38
CA TYR A 14 -2.61 2.27 -1.23
C TYR A 14 -2.02 0.92 -0.86
N LYS A 15 -1.67 0.75 0.41
CA LYS A 15 -1.30 -0.56 0.96
C LYS A 15 -2.55 -1.41 1.06
N VAL A 16 -2.43 -2.70 0.81
CA VAL A 16 -3.52 -3.67 1.03
C VAL A 16 -3.04 -4.60 2.13
N ASP A 17 -2.14 -5.50 1.79
CA ASP A 17 -1.46 -6.39 2.72
C ASP A 17 -0.15 -6.88 2.06
N THR A 18 0.96 -6.79 2.78
CA THR A 18 2.27 -7.27 2.31
C THR A 18 2.31 -8.77 2.08
N HIS A 19 1.46 -9.55 2.75
CA HIS A 19 1.37 -11.01 2.57
C HIS A 19 0.63 -11.39 1.28
N ARG A 20 -0.16 -10.48 0.72
CA ARG A 20 -0.93 -10.68 -0.52
C ARG A 20 -0.20 -10.14 -1.76
N ALA A 21 1.13 -10.17 -1.73
CA ALA A 21 1.93 -9.82 -2.90
C ALA A 21 1.57 -10.75 -4.07
N PHE A 22 1.47 -10.20 -5.28
CA PHE A 22 1.15 -10.93 -6.53
C PHE A 22 -0.27 -11.51 -6.66
N GLU A 23 -1.14 -11.36 -5.65
CA GLU A 23 -2.55 -11.74 -5.81
C GLU A 23 -3.27 -10.82 -6.80
N GLN A 24 -4.54 -11.07 -7.10
CA GLN A 24 -5.43 -10.13 -7.81
C GLN A 24 -6.49 -9.61 -6.84
N VAL A 25 -6.76 -8.30 -6.90
CA VAL A 25 -7.81 -7.64 -6.10
C VAL A 25 -8.67 -6.77 -6.98
N LEU A 26 -9.89 -6.52 -6.53
CA LEU A 26 -10.80 -5.56 -7.12
C LEU A 26 -10.78 -4.27 -6.30
N ALA A 27 -10.62 -3.13 -6.96
CA ALA A 27 -10.68 -1.82 -6.33
C ALA A 27 -11.90 -1.08 -6.83
N VAL A 28 -12.79 -0.71 -5.91
CA VAL A 28 -13.99 0.09 -6.17
C VAL A 28 -13.76 1.46 -5.56
N SER A 29 -13.86 2.50 -6.38
CA SER A 29 -13.78 3.89 -5.92
C SER A 29 -15.14 4.57 -6.03
N THR A 30 -15.54 5.22 -4.95
CA THR A 30 -16.61 6.24 -4.93
C THR A 30 -15.98 7.64 -4.87
N ASP A 31 -16.78 8.66 -4.62
CA ASP A 31 -16.33 10.06 -4.53
C ASP A 31 -15.21 10.24 -3.50
N ASP A 32 -15.40 9.72 -2.29
CA ASP A 32 -14.47 9.91 -1.17
C ASP A 32 -13.92 8.60 -0.60
N GLN A 33 -14.31 7.43 -1.12
CA GLN A 33 -13.84 6.14 -0.61
C GLN A 33 -13.25 5.24 -1.68
N ILE A 34 -12.33 4.41 -1.23
CA ILE A 34 -11.72 3.33 -2.01
C ILE A 34 -11.87 2.07 -1.16
N ILE A 35 -12.58 1.09 -1.72
CA ILE A 35 -12.76 -0.24 -1.12
C ILE A 35 -11.99 -1.22 -1.98
N ILE A 36 -11.16 -2.05 -1.34
CA ILE A 36 -10.34 -3.05 -1.99
C ILE A 36 -10.81 -4.41 -1.50
N THR A 37 -11.20 -5.28 -2.42
CA THR A 37 -11.69 -6.63 -2.13
C THR A 37 -10.87 -7.70 -2.83
N ASP A 38 -10.97 -8.93 -2.37
CA ASP A 38 -10.57 -10.08 -3.20
C ASP A 38 -11.57 -10.29 -4.36
N LEU A 39 -11.35 -11.34 -5.15
CA LEU A 39 -12.22 -11.69 -6.28
C LEU A 39 -13.57 -12.31 -5.86
N LEU A 40 -13.72 -12.70 -4.60
CA LEU A 40 -14.93 -13.29 -4.02
C LEU A 40 -15.78 -12.25 -3.29
N GLY A 41 -15.28 -11.02 -3.13
CA GLY A 41 -15.96 -9.91 -2.46
C GLY A 41 -15.58 -9.72 -0.98
N GLU A 42 -14.56 -10.43 -0.47
CA GLU A 42 -14.01 -10.17 0.86
C GLU A 42 -13.32 -8.80 0.87
N VAL A 43 -13.70 -7.91 1.79
CA VAL A 43 -13.06 -6.60 1.95
C VAL A 43 -11.70 -6.75 2.62
N LEU A 44 -10.65 -6.33 1.92
CA LEU A 44 -9.26 -6.41 2.37
C LEU A 44 -8.79 -5.09 2.98
N ALA A 45 -9.25 -3.98 2.42
CA ALA A 45 -8.92 -2.64 2.91
C ALA A 45 -9.97 -1.62 2.49
N GLN A 46 -10.11 -0.57 3.30
CA GLN A 46 -10.97 0.58 3.01
C GLN A 46 -10.22 1.86 3.35
N TYR A 47 -10.26 2.82 2.43
CA TYR A 47 -9.57 4.10 2.56
C TYR A 47 -10.49 5.25 2.19
N THR A 48 -10.33 6.38 2.88
CA THR A 48 -10.84 7.66 2.40
C THR A 48 -9.86 8.25 1.40
N ARG A 49 -10.37 8.78 0.28
CA ARG A 49 -9.59 9.47 -0.72
C ARG A 49 -8.98 10.74 -0.09
N PRO A 50 -7.68 10.99 -0.28
CA PRO A 50 -7.09 12.25 0.17
C PRO A 50 -7.77 13.42 -0.55
N ALA A 51 -7.93 14.53 0.17
CA ALA A 51 -8.44 15.75 -0.44
C ALA A 51 -7.57 16.13 -1.67
N PRO A 52 -8.17 16.67 -2.75
CA PRO A 52 -7.42 17.11 -3.91
C PRO A 52 -6.28 18.06 -3.54
N GLY A 53 -5.11 17.87 -4.14
CA GLY A 53 -3.92 18.69 -3.89
C GLY A 53 -3.02 18.23 -2.73
N ILE A 54 -3.42 17.21 -1.96
CA ILE A 54 -2.55 16.60 -0.95
C ILE A 54 -1.57 15.63 -1.63
N THR A 55 -0.28 15.97 -1.57
CA THR A 55 0.82 15.07 -1.96
C THR A 55 1.58 14.65 -0.72
N TYR A 56 1.57 13.35 -0.38
CA TYR A 56 2.43 12.83 0.67
C TYR A 56 3.84 12.65 0.10
N VAL A 57 4.72 13.60 0.41
CA VAL A 57 6.14 13.45 0.12
C VAL A 57 6.77 12.67 1.28
N GLY A 58 7.42 11.55 0.96
CA GLY A 58 8.41 11.00 1.86
C GLY A 58 9.42 12.10 2.20
N ASN A 59 10.04 12.06 3.38
CA ASN A 59 10.92 13.11 3.91
C ASN A 59 12.20 13.39 3.07
N GLY A 60 12.25 13.00 1.79
CA GLY A 60 13.33 13.22 0.84
C GLY A 60 14.61 12.48 1.19
N ARG A 61 14.64 11.78 2.33
CA ARG A 61 15.80 11.05 2.81
C ARG A 61 15.82 9.70 2.10
N PRO A 62 16.97 9.30 1.52
CA PRO A 62 17.16 7.95 1.06
C PRO A 62 16.82 6.96 2.17
N SER A 63 16.27 5.80 1.80
CA SER A 63 16.07 4.71 2.76
C SER A 63 17.40 4.44 3.48
N GLY A 64 17.39 4.45 4.81
CA GLY A 64 18.59 4.19 5.60
C GLY A 64 19.14 2.79 5.31
N PRO A 65 20.43 2.55 5.57
CA PRO A 65 21.02 1.22 5.42
C PRO A 65 20.24 0.20 6.26
N ARG A 66 19.87 -0.93 5.63
CA ARG A 66 19.23 -2.05 6.32
C ARG A 66 20.17 -2.52 7.45
N PRO A 67 19.73 -2.57 8.72
CA PRO A 67 20.54 -3.11 9.80
C PRO A 67 21.00 -4.52 9.44
N LYS A 68 22.32 -4.75 9.45
CA LYS A 68 22.87 -6.10 9.37
C LYS A 68 22.69 -6.73 10.73
N THR A 69 21.70 -7.61 10.89
CA THR A 69 21.64 -8.52 12.05
C THR A 69 22.85 -9.43 11.93
N GLY A 70 23.92 -9.08 12.63
CA GLY A 70 25.22 -9.71 12.48
C GLY A 70 26.15 -9.31 13.60
N GLN A 71 25.70 -9.45 14.85
CA GLN A 71 26.57 -9.82 15.96
C GLN A 71 25.79 -10.74 16.89
N MET A 72 26.07 -12.04 16.80
CA MET A 72 25.99 -12.90 17.98
C MET A 72 26.96 -12.30 19.01
N SER A 73 26.45 -11.93 20.18
CA SER A 73 27.29 -11.66 21.35
C SER A 73 27.88 -12.99 21.86
N PRO A 74 29.12 -12.99 22.39
CA PRO A 74 29.79 -14.20 22.87
C PRO A 74 29.09 -14.85 24.07
#